data_AF-A0A1G9PW33-F1
#
_entry.id   AF-A0A1G9PW33-F1
#
_cell.length_a   1.000
_cell.length_b   1.000
_cell.length_c   1.000
_cell.angle_alpha   90.00
_cell.angle_beta   90.00
_cell.angle_gamma   90.00
#
_symmetry.space_group_name_H-M   'P 1'
#
loop_
_entity.id
_entity.type
_entity.pdbx_description
1 polymer ?
#
loop_
_entity_poly.entity_id
_entity_poly.type
_entity_poly.pdbx_seq_one_letter_code
_entity_poly.pdbx_strand_id
1 'polypeptide(L)' 'MRYQNGMAMTLRLTADEDRALALLASAWGCSKQEAARRSVVTAAARMLDDASVAALARTHSETYAATEARIRQARGSQG' A
#
# COMPACT_ATOMS: atom_id res chain seq x y z
N MET A 1 4.13 24.38 21.46
CA MET A 1 2.82 23.89 21.93
C MET A 1 2.10 23.23 20.75
N ARG A 2 2.12 21.90 20.62
CA ARG A 2 1.43 21.20 19.50
C ARG A 2 0.00 20.92 19.92
N TYR A 3 -0.98 21.56 19.27
CA TYR A 3 -2.39 21.29 19.47
C TYR A 3 -2.77 20.01 18.73
N GLN A 4 -2.92 18.91 19.45
CA GLN A 4 -3.51 17.69 18.92
C GLN A 4 -5.03 17.86 18.97
N ASN A 5 -5.61 18.44 17.90
CA ASN A 5 -7.05 18.64 17.80
C ASN A 5 -7.75 17.31 17.50
N GLY A 6 -7.92 16.48 18.53
CA GLY A 6 -8.68 15.23 18.43
C GLY A 6 -10.17 15.53 18.56
N MET A 7 -10.87 15.70 17.45
CA MET A 7 -12.33 15.51 17.45
C MET A 7 -12.62 14.08 17.92
N ALA A 8 -13.35 13.95 19.02
CA ALA A 8 -13.79 12.65 19.53
C ALA A 8 -14.84 12.06 18.58
N MET A 9 -14.37 11.34 17.55
CA MET A 9 -15.22 10.52 16.70
C MET A 9 -15.18 9.08 17.21
N THR A 10 -16.32 8.61 17.71
CA THR A 10 -16.46 7.21 18.15
C THR A 10 -16.83 6.35 16.95
N LEU A 11 -15.88 5.53 16.48
CA LEU A 11 -16.12 4.50 15.48
C LEU A 11 -16.87 3.33 16.14
N ARG A 12 -17.98 2.90 15.57
CA ARG A 12 -18.69 1.68 16.02
C ARG A 12 -17.99 0.48 15.41
N LEU A 13 -17.44 -0.37 16.28
CA LEU A 13 -16.76 -1.60 15.90
C LEU A 13 -17.70 -2.80 16.07
N THR A 14 -17.61 -3.73 15.14
CA THR A 14 -18.08 -5.10 15.31
C THR A 14 -17.22 -5.83 16.34
N ALA A 15 -17.70 -6.98 16.84
CA ALA A 15 -16.94 -7.79 17.78
C ALA A 15 -15.64 -8.34 17.19
N ASP A 16 -15.59 -8.56 15.88
CA ASP A 16 -14.39 -9.04 15.20
C ASP A 16 -13.33 -7.95 15.08
N GLU A 17 -13.74 -6.74 14.69
CA GLU A 17 -12.84 -5.58 14.60
C GLU A 17 -12.25 -5.21 15.97
N ASP A 18 -13.03 -5.28 17.05
CA ASP A 18 -12.51 -5.03 18.41
C ASP A 18 -11.44 -6.05 18.81
N ARG A 19 -11.62 -7.33 18.48
CA ARG A 19 -10.63 -8.38 18.74
C ARG A 19 -9.38 -8.18 17.89
N ALA A 20 -9.53 -7.89 16.61
CA ALA A 20 -8.40 -7.59 15.73
C ALA A 20 -7.59 -6.40 16.25
N LEU A 21 -8.25 -5.33 16.69
CA LEU A 21 -7.59 -4.17 17.29
C LEU A 21 -6.94 -4.49 18.63
N ALA A 22 -7.54 -5.36 19.45
CA ALA A 22 -6.91 -5.82 20.69
C ALA A 22 -5.60 -6.58 20.43
N LEU A 23 -5.60 -7.47 19.43
CA LEU A 23 -4.41 -8.22 19.02
C LEU A 23 -3.32 -7.29 18.49
N LEU A 24 -3.67 -6.34 17.62
CA LEU A 24 -2.73 -5.35 17.07
C LEU A 24 -2.14 -4.46 18.17
N ALA A 25 -2.99 -3.98 19.08
CA ALA A 25 -2.56 -3.18 20.23
C ALA A 25 -1.57 -3.94 21.12
N SER A 26 -1.83 -5.22 21.38
CA SER A 26 -0.92 -6.09 22.13
C SER A 26 0.40 -6.30 21.39
N ALA A 27 0.36 -6.60 20.09
CA ALA A 27 1.55 -6.83 19.28
C ALA A 27 2.43 -5.59 19.14
N TRP A 28 1.83 -4.39 19.10
CA TRP A 28 2.55 -3.12 18.95
C TRP A 28 2.86 -2.42 20.27
N GLY A 29 2.38 -2.96 21.40
CA GLY A 29 2.55 -2.35 22.72
C GLY A 29 1.89 -0.97 22.84
N CYS A 30 0.71 -0.77 22.25
CA CYS A 30 -0.01 0.50 22.27
C CYS A 30 -1.51 0.33 22.61
N SER A 31 -2.26 1.43 22.66
CA SER A 31 -3.72 1.39 22.88
C SER A 31 -4.47 0.94 21.62
N LYS A 32 -5.71 0.44 21.76
CA LYS A 32 -6.57 0.09 20.61
C LYS A 32 -6.78 1.26 19.65
N GLN A 33 -6.93 2.47 20.19
CA GLN A 33 -7.11 3.70 19.40
C GLN A 33 -5.85 4.03 18.59
N GLU A 34 -4.67 3.93 19.21
CA GLU A 34 -3.41 4.14 18.50
C GLU A 34 -3.14 3.01 17.49
N ALA A 35 -3.50 1.77 17.81
CA ALA A 35 -3.44 0.67 16.86
C ALA A 35 -4.37 0.90 15.66
N ALA A 36 -5.60 1.38 15.88
CA ALA A 36 -6.50 1.73 14.78
C ALA A 36 -5.90 2.83 13.89
N ARG A 37 -5.39 3.91 14.50
CA ARG A 37 -4.74 5.02 13.78
C ARG A 37 -3.54 4.53 12.97
N ARG A 38 -2.63 3.76 13.58
CA ARG A 38 -1.45 3.21 12.91
C ARG A 38 -1.84 2.27 11.77
N SER A 39 -2.82 1.39 11.99
CA SER A 39 -3.29 0.43 10.98
C SER A 39 -3.81 1.13 9.72
N VAL A 40 -4.61 2.19 9.88
CA VAL A 40 -5.12 2.99 8.76
C VAL A 40 -3.98 3.64 7.98
N VAL A 41 -3.02 4.26 8.67
CA VAL A 41 -1.87 4.89 8.03
C VAL A 41 -1.01 3.86 7.30
N THR A 42 -0.74 2.70 7.92
CA THR A 42 0.02 1.61 7.30
C THR A 42 -0.69 1.02 6.08
N ALA A 43 -2.00 0.82 6.16
CA ALA A 43 -2.79 0.32 5.03
C ALA A 43 -2.77 1.32 3.86
N ALA A 44 -2.98 2.60 4.13
CA ALA A 44 -2.94 3.64 3.11
C ALA A 44 -1.55 3.75 2.45
N ALA A 45 -0.47 3.68 3.23
CA ALA A 45 0.89 3.69 2.68
C ALA A 45 1.13 2.51 1.74
N ARG A 46 0.77 1.29 2.17
CA ARG A 46 0.88 0.08 1.34
C ARG A 46 0.08 0.19 0.05
N MET A 47 -1.15 0.69 0.11
CA MET A 47 -1.97 0.88 -1.09
C MET A 47 -1.33 1.83 -2.10
N LEU A 48 -0.68 2.91 -1.63
CA LEU A 48 0.03 3.86 -2.50
C LEU A 48 1.31 3.25 -3.08
N ASP A 49 2.07 2.52 -2.26
CA ASP A 49 3.28 1.83 -2.69
C ASP A 49 2.97 0.76 -3.75
N ASP A 50 1.94 -0.06 -3.52
CA ASP A 50 1.49 -1.09 -4.47
C ASP A 50 1.05 -0.48 -5.80
N ALA A 51 0.33 0.65 -5.76
CA ALA A 51 -0.06 1.38 -6.97
C ALA A 51 1.15 1.92 -7.74
N SER A 52 2.16 2.43 -7.03
CA SER A 52 3.42 2.91 -7.61
C SER A 52 4.18 1.76 -8.30
N VAL A 53 4.34 0.62 -7.61
CA VAL A 53 4.98 -0.58 -8.16
C VAL A 53 4.23 -1.08 -9.39
N ALA A 54 2.90 -1.15 -9.35
CA ALA A 54 2.09 -1.58 -10.49
C ALA A 54 2.20 -0.62 -11.69
N ALA A 55 2.33 0.68 -11.46
CA ALA A 55 2.56 1.66 -12.52
C ALA A 55 3.94 1.48 -13.16
N LEU A 56 4.99 1.36 -12.33
CA LEU A 56 6.36 1.13 -12.80
C LEU A 56 6.48 -0.18 -13.60
N ALA A 57 5.91 -1.26 -13.08
CA ALA A 57 5.93 -2.57 -13.75
C ALA A 57 5.31 -2.52 -15.15
N ARG A 58 4.18 -1.82 -15.31
CA ARG A 58 3.53 -1.63 -16.62
C ARG A 58 4.43 -0.87 -17.59
N THR A 59 4.93 0.30 -17.18
CA THR A 59 5.81 1.14 -18.01
C THR A 59 7.06 0.40 -18.48
N HIS A 60 7.71 -0.33 -17.57
CA HIS A 60 8.91 -1.08 -17.92
C HIS A 60 8.59 -2.28 -18.81
N SER A 61 7.54 -3.05 -18.51
CA SER A 61 7.15 -4.22 -19.33
C SER A 61 6.86 -3.83 -20.78
N GLU A 62 6.14 -2.72 -21.00
CA GLU A 62 5.86 -2.19 -22.34
C GLU A 62 7.16 -1.76 -23.05
N THR A 63 8.06 -1.08 -22.34
CA THR A 63 9.35 -0.63 -22.88
C THR A 63 10.24 -1.81 -23.27
N TYR A 64 10.31 -2.83 -22.41
CA TYR A 64 11.06 -4.06 -22.67
C TYR A 64 10.50 -4.78 -23.89
N ALA A 65 9.18 -5.00 -23.94
CA ALA A 65 8.52 -5.67 -25.06
C ALA A 65 8.76 -4.93 -26.39
N ALA A 66 8.67 -3.59 -26.40
CA ALA A 66 8.95 -2.78 -27.58
C ALA A 66 10.42 -2.92 -28.04
N THR A 67 11.36 -2.97 -27.08
CA THR A 67 12.78 -3.14 -27.39
C THR A 67 13.07 -4.53 -27.96
N GLU A 68 12.50 -5.59 -27.37
CA GLU A 68 12.63 -6.96 -27.88
C GLU A 68 12.04 -7.10 -29.29
N ALA A 69 10.89 -6.48 -29.55
CA ALA A 69 10.27 -6.46 -30.87
C ALA A 69 11.20 -5.81 -31.91
N ARG A 70 11.83 -4.67 -31.57
CA ARG A 70 12.79 -3.99 -32.45
C ARG A 70 14.03 -4.83 -32.73
N ILE A 71 14.59 -5.49 -31.71
CA ILE A 71 15.75 -6.39 -31.88
C ILE A 71 15.37 -7.56 -32.79
N ARG A 72 14.19 -8.16 -32.59
CA ARG A 72 13.69 -9.26 -33.43
C ARG A 72 13.53 -8.83 -34.89
N GLN A 73 12.94 -7.66 -35.13
CA GLN A 73 12.77 -7.11 -36.47
C GLN A 73 14.12 -6.87 -37.15
N ALA A 74 15.07 -6.22 -36.46
CA ALA A 74 16.40 -5.94 -37.01
C ALA A 74 17.19 -7.21 -37.37
N ARG A 75 17.00 -8.30 -36.62
CA ARG A 75 17.62 -9.60 -36.93
C ARG A 75 16.94 -10.34 -38.09
N GLY A 76 15.63 -10.18 -38.25
CA GLY A 76 14.87 -10.80 -39.35
C GLY A 76 15.05 -10.11 -40.69
N SER A 77 15.42 -8.83 -40.72
CA SER A 77 15.66 -8.05 -41.95
C SER A 77 17.06 -8.22 -42.55
N GLN A 78 17.94 -9.03 -41.94
CA GLN A 78 19.31 -9.29 -42.41
C GLN A 78 19.50 -10.65 -43.11
N GLY A 79 18.41 -11.37 -43.38
CA GLY A 79 18.38 -12.59 -44.20
C GLY A 79 17.50 -12.41 -45.42
#